data_AF-A0A196SA16-F1
#
_entry.id   AF-A0A196SA16-F1
#
_cell.length_a   1.000
_cell.length_b   1.000
_cell.length_c   1.000
_cell.angle_alpha   90.00
_cell.angle_beta   90.00
_cell.angle_gamma   90.00
#
_symmetry.space_group_name_H-M   'P 1'
#
loop_
_entity.id
_entity.type
_entity.pdbx_description
1 polymer ?
#
loop_
_entity_poly.entity_id
_entity_poly.type
_entity_poly.pdbx_seq_one_letter_code
_entity_poly.pdbx_strand_id
1 'polypeptide(L)'
;MPVPQSVVLKQRRDAELKASAEKLAAEIVAANKTKREEMVKRCEQYEKEYEQMERDLIAKRREAHNEGKYFVEGEGRIAIVVRIRGINQVSPKVKKTLQLLRLRQIHNAVFVRMNKATKEMLRIVEPYIAYGYPNLKTIRSLIYKRGYAKLNMQRVPI
;
A
#
# COMPACT_ATOMS: atom_id res chain seq x y z
N MET A 1 17.28 26.14 50.92
CA MET A 1 18.27 25.04 50.96
C MET A 1 19.14 25.11 49.72
N PRO A 2 20.47 24.90 49.83
CA PRO A 2 21.35 24.85 48.67
C PRO A 2 20.95 23.68 47.77
N VAL A 3 20.87 23.95 46.46
CA VAL A 3 20.49 22.95 45.47
C VAL A 3 21.63 21.93 45.34
N PRO A 4 21.35 20.61 45.40
CA PRO A 4 22.38 19.59 45.25
C PRO A 4 23.10 19.70 43.90
N GLN A 5 24.43 19.54 43.91
CA GLN A 5 25.28 19.66 42.71
C GLN A 5 24.85 18.70 41.57
N SER A 6 24.29 17.54 41.91
CA SER A 6 23.73 16.57 40.96
C SER A 6 22.52 17.11 40.18
N VAL A 7 21.72 17.98 40.78
CA VAL A 7 20.57 18.63 40.14
C VAL A 7 21.04 19.68 39.14
N VAL A 8 22.08 20.45 39.49
CA VAL A 8 22.67 21.47 38.59
C VAL A 8 23.28 20.82 37.34
N LEU A 9 23.97 19.69 37.49
CA LEU A 9 24.52 18.94 36.34
C LEU A 9 23.43 18.38 35.43
N LYS A 10 22.31 17.87 35.99
CA LYS A 10 21.16 17.41 35.20
C LYS A 10 20.51 18.56 34.42
N GLN A 11 20.31 19.72 35.05
CA GLN A 11 19.73 20.90 34.39
C GLN A 11 20.57 21.38 33.20
N ARG A 12 21.90 21.37 33.31
CA ARG A 12 22.80 21.71 32.18
C ARG A 12 22.68 20.72 31.02
N ARG A 13 22.73 19.42 31.31
CA ARG A 13 22.57 18.36 30.30
C ARG A 13 21.21 18.44 29.61
N ASP A 14 20.14 18.65 30.36
CA ASP A 14 18.79 18.71 29.80
C ASP A 14 18.61 19.99 28.95
N ALA A 15 19.27 21.11 29.30
CA ALA A 15 19.30 22.31 28.47
C ALA A 15 20.06 22.11 27.15
N GLU A 16 21.19 21.40 27.16
CA GLU A 16 21.94 21.03 25.94
C GLU A 16 21.15 20.07 25.04
N LEU A 17 20.49 19.07 25.64
CA LEU A 17 19.60 18.15 24.92
C LEU A 17 18.41 18.89 24.32
N LYS A 18 17.83 19.86 25.04
CA LYS A 18 16.73 20.68 24.53
C LYS A 18 17.18 21.54 23.35
N ALA A 19 18.33 22.21 23.45
CA ALA A 19 18.88 23.03 22.37
C ALA A 19 19.22 22.20 21.12
N SER A 20 19.74 20.98 21.29
CA SER A 20 19.99 20.09 20.16
C SER A 20 18.70 19.53 19.55
N ALA A 21 17.70 19.20 20.37
CA ALA A 21 16.38 18.77 19.91
C ALA A 21 15.65 19.87 19.13
N GLU A 22 15.75 21.14 19.56
CA GLU A 22 15.16 22.28 18.86
C GLU A 22 15.79 22.51 17.47
N LYS A 23 17.13 22.39 17.38
CA LYS A 23 17.84 22.45 16.08
C LYS A 23 17.38 21.32 15.14
N LEU A 24 17.35 20.09 15.64
CA LEU A 24 16.87 18.92 14.89
C LEU A 24 15.40 19.08 14.45
N ALA A 25 14.54 19.60 15.32
CA ALA A 25 13.14 19.85 14.99
C ALA A 25 13.00 20.89 13.87
N ALA A 26 13.79 21.97 13.91
CA ALA A 26 13.79 22.99 12.86
C ALA A 26 14.26 22.41 11.51
N GLU A 27 15.31 21.59 11.51
CA GLU A 27 15.79 20.88 10.31
C GLU A 27 14.74 19.91 9.74
N ILE A 28 14.05 19.16 10.60
CA ILE A 28 12.97 18.26 10.18
C ILE A 28 11.82 19.05 9.54
N VAL A 29 11.44 20.19 10.11
CA VAL A 29 10.38 21.04 9.54
C VAL A 29 10.79 21.57 8.16
N ALA A 30 12.03 22.06 8.03
CA ALA A 30 12.56 22.53 6.75
C ALA A 30 12.59 21.42 5.69
N ALA A 31 13.09 20.23 6.06
CA ALA A 31 13.12 19.06 5.19
C ALA A 31 11.73 18.53 4.83
N ASN A 32 10.74 18.65 5.72
CA ASN A 32 9.37 18.23 5.44
C ASN A 32 8.67 19.17 4.46
N LYS A 33 9.01 20.47 4.48
CA LYS A 33 8.47 21.44 3.52
C LYS A 33 8.90 21.11 2.10
N THR A 34 10.21 20.90 1.88
CA THR A 34 10.75 20.53 0.56
C THR A 34 10.17 19.20 0.07
N LYS A 35 10.11 18.18 0.94
CA LYS A 35 9.46 16.89 0.63
C LYS A 35 8.00 17.04 0.21
N ARG A 36 7.26 17.94 0.87
CA ARG A 36 5.84 18.18 0.55
C ARG A 36 5.67 18.84 -0.82
N GLU A 37 6.52 19.81 -1.16
CA GLU A 37 6.52 20.44 -2.48
C GLU A 37 6.85 19.42 -3.58
N GLU A 38 7.82 18.54 -3.36
CA GLU A 38 8.10 17.43 -4.28
C GLU A 38 6.95 16.44 -4.40
N MET A 39 6.28 16.09 -3.29
CA MET A 39 5.13 15.20 -3.31
C MET A 39 3.98 15.75 -4.16
N VAL A 40 3.68 17.05 -4.06
CA VAL A 40 2.63 17.69 -4.86
C VAL A 40 2.97 17.59 -6.36
N LYS A 41 4.20 17.92 -6.75
CA LYS A 41 4.66 17.80 -8.13
C LYS A 41 4.54 16.37 -8.66
N ARG A 42 4.89 15.36 -7.84
CA ARG A 42 4.74 13.94 -8.21
C ARG A 42 3.28 13.52 -8.35
N CYS A 43 2.40 14.00 -7.48
CA CYS A 43 0.95 13.71 -7.60
C CYS A 43 0.38 14.23 -8.93
N GLU A 44 0.71 15.46 -9.31
CA GLU A 44 0.29 16.04 -10.60
C GLU A 44 0.83 15.25 -11.80
N GLN A 45 2.08 14.78 -11.71
CA GLN A 45 2.69 13.93 -12.74
C GLN A 45 1.94 12.61 -12.88
N TYR A 46 1.65 11.91 -11.77
CA TYR A 46 0.94 10.64 -11.80
C TYR A 46 -0.50 10.79 -12.34
N GLU A 47 -1.22 11.85 -11.97
CA GLU A 47 -2.58 12.09 -12.50
C GLU A 47 -2.56 12.27 -14.02
N LYS A 48 -1.62 13.05 -14.56
CA LYS A 48 -1.43 13.20 -16.01
C LYS A 48 -1.08 11.87 -16.69
N GLU A 49 -0.20 11.06 -16.08
CA GLU A 49 0.19 9.75 -16.59
C GLU A 49 -1.02 8.80 -16.66
N TYR A 50 -1.87 8.78 -15.61
CA TYR A 50 -3.08 7.94 -15.59
C TYR A 50 -4.09 8.37 -16.65
N GLU A 51 -4.32 9.68 -16.81
CA GLU A 51 -5.23 10.18 -17.86
C GLU A 51 -4.72 9.86 -19.27
N GLN A 52 -3.42 10.03 -19.52
CA GLN A 52 -2.81 9.70 -20.81
C GLN A 52 -2.96 8.20 -21.12
N MET A 53 -2.66 7.32 -20.16
CA MET A 53 -2.82 5.87 -20.33
C MET A 53 -4.27 5.47 -20.66
N GLU A 54 -5.27 6.09 -20.03
CA GLU A 54 -6.68 5.82 -20.32
C GLU A 54 -7.07 6.28 -21.74
N ARG A 55 -6.66 7.50 -22.13
CA ARG A 55 -6.91 8.04 -23.46
C ARG A 55 -6.24 7.20 -24.55
N ASP A 56 -5.00 6.77 -24.33
CA ASP A 56 -4.25 5.94 -25.26
C ASP A 56 -4.91 4.57 -25.46
N LEU A 57 -5.42 3.97 -24.38
CA LEU A 57 -6.13 2.68 -24.44
C LEU A 57 -7.42 2.79 -25.25
N ILE A 58 -8.17 3.89 -25.06
CA ILE A 58 -9.40 4.17 -25.84
C ILE A 58 -9.06 4.43 -27.31
N ALA A 59 -8.00 5.20 -27.60
CA ALA A 59 -7.56 5.51 -28.96
C ALA A 59 -7.19 4.23 -29.72
N LYS A 60 -6.37 3.36 -29.12
CA LYS A 60 -6.00 2.05 -29.70
C LYS A 60 -7.19 1.14 -29.96
N ARG A 61 -8.18 1.14 -29.06
CA ARG A 61 -9.41 0.36 -29.25
C ARG A 61 -10.21 0.87 -30.45
N ARG A 62 -10.29 2.20 -30.65
CA ARG A 62 -10.98 2.82 -31.80
C ARG A 62 -10.23 2.59 -33.11
N GLU A 63 -8.91 2.73 -33.10
CA GLU A 63 -8.05 2.47 -34.26
C GLU A 63 -8.21 1.03 -34.73
N ALA A 64 -8.10 0.05 -33.82
CA ALA A 64 -8.31 -1.35 -34.14
C ALA A 64 -9.72 -1.60 -34.72
N HIS A 65 -10.76 -1.02 -34.11
CA HIS A 65 -12.13 -1.14 -34.61
C HIS A 65 -12.29 -0.56 -36.03
N ASN A 66 -11.70 0.61 -36.31
CA ASN A 66 -11.75 1.24 -37.63
C ASN A 66 -11.02 0.41 -38.69
N GLU A 67 -9.94 -0.29 -38.31
CA GLU A 67 -9.22 -1.23 -39.18
C GLU A 67 -9.90 -2.60 -39.29
N GLY A 68 -11.00 -2.84 -38.56
CA GLY A 68 -11.66 -4.15 -38.49
C GLY A 68 -10.86 -5.21 -37.71
N LYS A 69 -9.89 -4.81 -36.89
CA LYS A 69 -9.06 -5.67 -36.02
C LYS A 69 -9.55 -5.63 -34.57
N TYR A 70 -9.20 -6.68 -33.82
CA TYR A 70 -9.47 -6.74 -32.38
C TYR A 70 -8.25 -6.29 -31.57
N PHE A 71 -8.47 -5.34 -30.66
CA PHE A 71 -7.46 -4.94 -29.68
C PHE A 71 -7.58 -5.80 -28.42
N VAL A 72 -6.55 -6.60 -28.12
CA VAL A 72 -6.47 -7.40 -26.90
C VAL A 72 -5.72 -6.60 -25.83
N GLU A 73 -6.38 -6.36 -24.70
CA GLU A 73 -5.78 -5.65 -23.57
C GLU A 73 -4.76 -6.52 -22.83
N GLY A 74 -3.74 -5.87 -22.27
CA GLY A 74 -2.76 -6.56 -21.44
C GLY A 74 -3.40 -7.11 -20.15
N GLU A 75 -2.98 -8.30 -19.72
CA GLU A 75 -3.40 -8.85 -18.44
C GLU A 75 -2.98 -7.94 -17.27
N GLY A 76 -3.84 -7.81 -16.26
CA GLY A 76 -3.55 -7.00 -15.09
C GLY A 76 -2.36 -7.54 -14.28
N ARG A 77 -1.45 -6.65 -13.87
CA ARG A 77 -0.23 -7.05 -13.12
C ARG A 77 -0.49 -7.37 -11.65
N ILE A 78 -1.56 -6.83 -11.06
CA ILE A 78 -1.88 -6.94 -9.64
C ILE A 78 -3.34 -7.35 -9.48
N ALA A 79 -3.60 -8.42 -8.74
CA ALA A 79 -4.95 -8.81 -8.35
C ALA A 79 -5.23 -8.42 -6.89
N ILE A 80 -6.48 -8.06 -6.60
CA ILE A 80 -6.99 -8.01 -5.24
C ILE A 80 -7.63 -9.35 -4.93
N VAL A 81 -7.27 -9.95 -3.80
CA VAL A 81 -7.79 -11.25 -3.35
C VAL A 81 -8.49 -11.04 -2.01
N VAL A 82 -9.78 -11.37 -1.96
CA VAL A 82 -10.62 -11.26 -0.76
C VAL A 82 -11.08 -12.64 -0.34
N ARG A 83 -10.98 -12.94 0.95
CA ARG A 83 -11.47 -14.21 1.48
C ARG A 83 -12.97 -14.18 1.74
N ILE A 84 -13.72 -15.12 1.16
CA ILE A 84 -15.19 -15.19 1.27
C ILE A 84 -15.69 -16.32 2.19
N ARG A 85 -14.93 -17.42 2.33
CA ARG A 85 -15.33 -18.58 3.17
C ARG A 85 -14.40 -18.80 4.37
N GLY A 86 -14.95 -19.45 5.41
CA GLY A 86 -14.24 -19.84 6.65
C GLY A 86 -13.19 -20.95 6.46
N ILE A 87 -12.57 -21.43 7.55
CA ILE A 87 -11.55 -22.51 7.55
C ILE A 87 -12.12 -23.88 7.97
N ASN A 88 -13.41 -23.95 8.30
CA ASN A 88 -14.05 -25.17 8.77
C ASN A 88 -14.09 -26.21 7.66
N GLN A 89 -13.70 -27.45 7.97
CA GLN A 89 -13.67 -28.59 7.03
C GLN A 89 -12.81 -28.37 5.76
N VAL A 90 -11.82 -27.48 5.84
CA VAL A 90 -10.91 -27.21 4.71
C VAL A 90 -9.65 -28.08 4.81
N SER A 91 -9.18 -28.58 3.67
CA SER A 91 -7.96 -29.38 3.58
C SER A 91 -6.72 -28.62 4.07
N PRO A 92 -5.71 -29.31 4.65
CA PRO A 92 -4.50 -28.66 5.16
C PRO A 92 -3.75 -27.84 4.10
N LYS A 93 -3.74 -28.32 2.84
CA LYS A 93 -3.10 -27.64 1.71
C LYS A 93 -3.74 -26.27 1.45
N VAL A 94 -5.06 -26.21 1.35
CA VAL A 94 -5.80 -24.95 1.15
C VAL A 94 -5.60 -24.00 2.34
N LYS A 95 -5.67 -24.51 3.57
CA LYS A 95 -5.40 -23.72 4.79
C LYS A 95 -4.00 -23.08 4.74
N LYS A 96 -2.98 -23.84 4.34
CA LYS A 96 -1.61 -23.33 4.23
C LYS A 96 -1.48 -22.28 3.13
N THR A 97 -2.12 -22.48 1.97
CA THR A 97 -2.12 -21.50 0.87
C THR A 97 -2.77 -20.17 1.29
N LEU A 98 -3.91 -20.20 1.99
CA LEU A 98 -4.53 -18.98 2.54
C LEU A 98 -3.63 -18.26 3.56
N GLN A 99 -2.89 -19.01 4.39
CA GLN A 99 -1.92 -18.43 5.32
C GLN A 99 -0.75 -17.76 4.60
N LEU A 100 -0.22 -18.37 3.53
CA LEU A 100 0.85 -17.79 2.71
C LEU A 100 0.41 -16.48 2.05
N LEU A 101 -0.85 -16.42 1.58
CA LEU A 101 -1.45 -15.19 1.06
C LEU A 101 -1.81 -14.17 2.15
N ARG A 102 -1.64 -14.53 3.45
CA ARG A 102 -2.00 -13.72 4.63
C ARG A 102 -3.51 -13.51 4.82
N LEU A 103 -4.35 -14.35 4.24
CA LEU A 103 -5.82 -14.32 4.35
C LEU A 103 -6.31 -15.10 5.59
N ARG A 104 -5.98 -14.59 6.78
CA ARG A 104 -6.24 -15.27 8.06
C ARG A 104 -7.72 -15.28 8.48
N GLN A 105 -8.42 -14.17 8.26
CA GLN A 105 -9.82 -13.98 8.61
C GLN A 105 -10.69 -13.82 7.35
N ILE A 106 -11.99 -14.05 7.50
CA ILE A 106 -12.98 -13.80 6.44
C ILE A 106 -13.04 -12.28 6.19
N HIS A 107 -13.30 -11.87 4.95
CA HIS A 107 -13.31 -10.48 4.50
C HIS A 107 -11.96 -9.74 4.58
N ASN A 108 -10.85 -10.46 4.81
CA ASN A 108 -9.52 -9.90 4.59
C ASN A 108 -9.22 -9.79 3.09
N ALA A 109 -8.58 -8.69 2.71
CA ALA A 109 -8.13 -8.42 1.35
C ALA A 109 -6.60 -8.29 1.29
N VAL A 110 -5.98 -8.82 0.24
CA VAL A 110 -4.54 -8.69 -0.01
C VAL A 110 -4.30 -8.43 -1.49
N PHE A 111 -3.42 -7.48 -1.81
CA PHE A 111 -2.91 -7.29 -3.17
C PHE A 111 -1.81 -8.31 -3.47
N VAL A 112 -1.96 -9.05 -4.56
CA VAL A 112 -1.05 -10.10 -5.00
C VAL A 112 -0.56 -9.75 -6.41
N ARG A 113 0.76 -9.82 -6.63
CA ARG A 113 1.33 -9.70 -7.97
C ARG A 113 0.99 -10.96 -8.77
N MET A 114 0.45 -10.78 -9.97
CA MET A 114 0.13 -11.90 -10.85
C MET A 114 1.40 -12.40 -11.53
N ASN A 115 1.73 -13.65 -11.24
CA ASN A 115 2.74 -14.43 -11.93
C ASN A 115 2.21 -15.86 -12.09
N LYS A 116 2.95 -16.72 -12.81
CA LYS A 116 2.51 -18.10 -13.05
C LYS A 116 2.27 -18.87 -11.74
N ALA A 117 3.16 -18.72 -10.76
CA ALA A 117 3.07 -19.41 -9.48
C ALA A 117 1.87 -18.95 -8.63
N THR A 118 1.62 -17.64 -8.55
CA THR A 118 0.50 -17.08 -7.79
C THR A 118 -0.83 -17.43 -8.46
N LYS A 119 -0.88 -17.50 -9.80
CA LYS A 119 -2.07 -17.99 -10.52
C LYS A 119 -2.42 -19.42 -10.14
N GLU A 120 -1.44 -20.33 -10.05
CA GLU A 120 -1.69 -21.69 -9.57
C GLU A 120 -2.04 -21.76 -8.08
N MET A 121 -1.42 -20.92 -7.25
CA MET A 121 -1.81 -20.82 -5.83
C MET A 121 -3.27 -20.37 -5.68
N LEU A 122 -3.71 -19.40 -6.47
CA LEU A 122 -5.09 -18.89 -6.44
C LEU A 122 -6.08 -19.96 -6.90
N ARG A 123 -5.76 -20.75 -7.93
CA ARG A 123 -6.59 -21.88 -8.38
C ARG A 123 -6.85 -22.90 -7.28
N ILE A 124 -5.84 -23.21 -6.45
CA ILE A 124 -6.00 -24.15 -5.32
C ILE A 124 -7.03 -23.65 -4.30
N VAL A 125 -7.13 -22.33 -4.09
CA VAL A 125 -7.99 -21.72 -3.07
C VAL A 125 -9.24 -21.06 -3.64
N GLU A 126 -9.46 -21.14 -4.96
CA GLU A 126 -10.51 -20.45 -5.71
C GLU A 126 -11.91 -20.56 -5.08
N PRO A 127 -12.36 -21.72 -4.56
CA PRO A 127 -13.70 -21.83 -3.93
C PRO A 127 -13.86 -21.02 -2.63
N TYR A 128 -12.76 -20.52 -2.05
CA TYR A 128 -12.73 -19.83 -0.75
C TYR A 128 -12.43 -18.33 -0.86
N ILE A 129 -12.07 -17.86 -2.05
CA ILE A 129 -11.67 -16.48 -2.32
C ILE A 129 -12.48 -15.90 -3.47
N ALA A 130 -12.63 -14.58 -3.48
CA ALA A 130 -13.01 -13.82 -4.66
C ALA A 130 -11.79 -12.97 -5.05
N TYR A 131 -11.39 -12.99 -6.32
CA TYR A 131 -10.25 -12.21 -6.79
C TYR A 131 -10.45 -11.65 -8.19
N GLY A 132 -9.75 -10.57 -8.49
CA GLY A 132 -9.78 -9.91 -9.78
C GLY A 132 -8.84 -8.72 -9.85
N TYR A 133 -8.83 -8.03 -10.99
CA TYR A 133 -8.01 -6.84 -11.20
C TYR A 133 -8.73 -5.60 -10.67
N PRO A 134 -8.15 -4.86 -9.70
CA PRO A 134 -8.77 -3.65 -9.16
C PRO A 134 -8.55 -2.45 -10.08
N ASN A 135 -9.48 -1.48 -10.03
CA ASN A 135 -9.28 -0.15 -10.60
C ASN A 135 -8.49 0.75 -9.63
N LEU A 136 -7.80 1.76 -10.15
CA LEU A 136 -7.08 2.79 -9.40
C LEU A 136 -7.94 3.45 -8.32
N LYS A 137 -9.20 3.79 -8.64
CA LYS A 137 -10.17 4.33 -7.67
C LYS A 137 -10.39 3.40 -6.47
N THR A 138 -10.50 2.10 -6.73
CA THR A 138 -10.73 1.07 -5.70
C THR A 138 -9.50 0.92 -4.81
N ILE A 139 -8.29 0.91 -5.39
CA ILE A 139 -7.03 0.86 -4.65
C ILE A 139 -6.92 2.08 -3.72
N ARG A 140 -7.10 3.29 -4.27
CA ARG A 140 -7.04 4.55 -3.52
C ARG A 140 -8.03 4.54 -2.35
N SER A 141 -9.28 4.18 -2.62
CA SER A 141 -10.34 4.14 -1.59
C SER A 141 -10.04 3.12 -0.49
N LEU A 142 -9.47 1.96 -0.84
CA LEU A 142 -9.16 0.90 0.13
C LEU A 142 -8.03 1.31 1.05
N ILE A 143 -6.96 1.92 0.52
CA ILE A 143 -5.84 2.40 1.32
C ILE A 143 -6.31 3.51 2.27
N TYR A 144 -7.04 4.52 1.78
CA TYR A 144 -7.50 5.61 2.65
C TYR A 144 -8.53 5.18 3.71
N LYS A 145 -9.41 4.20 3.42
CA LYS A 145 -10.49 3.81 4.36
C LYS A 145 -10.12 2.65 5.28
N ARG A 146 -9.22 1.76 4.86
CA ARG A 146 -8.92 0.48 5.53
C ARG A 146 -7.41 0.22 5.65
N GLY A 147 -6.55 1.19 5.30
CA GLY A 147 -5.10 1.04 5.30
C GLY A 147 -4.50 0.96 6.69
N TYR A 148 -3.58 0.01 6.87
CA TYR A 148 -2.76 -0.09 8.07
C TYR A 148 -1.33 -0.43 7.67
N ALA A 149 -0.36 0.21 8.30
CA ALA A 149 1.05 -0.11 8.20
C ALA A 149 1.44 -1.13 9.28
N LYS A 150 2.39 -2.00 8.95
CA LYS A 150 3.08 -2.82 9.95
C LYS A 150 4.39 -2.12 10.33
N LEU A 151 4.41 -1.46 11.48
CA LEU A 151 5.54 -0.68 11.99
C LEU A 151 5.95 -1.27 13.34
N ASN A 152 7.22 -1.68 13.51
CA ASN A 152 7.72 -2.34 14.73
C ASN A 152 6.84 -3.52 15.20
N MET A 153 6.42 -4.38 14.25
CA MET A 153 5.49 -5.50 14.49
C MET A 153 4.09 -5.11 14.98
N GLN A 154 3.76 -3.82 15.07
CA GLN A 154 2.45 -3.32 15.43
C GLN A 154 1.66 -2.86 14.21
N ARG A 155 0.33 -2.87 14.33
CA ARG A 155 -0.60 -2.42 13.30
C ARG A 155 -0.96 -0.96 13.57
N VAL A 156 -0.50 -0.04 12.72
CA VAL A 156 -0.70 1.41 12.85
C VAL A 156 -1.58 1.90 11.68
N PRO A 157 -2.64 2.69 11.91
CA PRO A 157 -3.43 3.28 10.83
C PRO A 157 -2.60 4.28 10.02
N ILE A 158 -2.88 4.41 8.71
CA ILE A 158 -2.20 5.34 7.78
C ILE A 158 -3.18 6.43 7.36
#